data_AF-A0A2E2DAI4-F1
#
_entry.id   AF-A0A2E2DAI4-F1
#
_cell.length_a   1.000
_cell.length_b   1.000
_cell.length_c   1.000
_cell.angle_alpha   90.00
_cell.angle_beta   90.00
_cell.angle_gamma   90.00
#
_symmetry.space_group_name_H-M   'P 1'
#
loop_
_entity.id
_entity.type
_entity.pdbx_description
1 polymer ?
#
loop_
_entity_poly.entity_id
_entity_poly.type
_entity_poly.pdbx_seq_one_letter_code
_entity_poly.pdbx_strand_id
1 'polypeptide(L)'
;MISITRTEYAFATIDASTREWEAIKAIVRYCANNYRNTELLYRIPGPEEQRLDKLQSLSEMMDHVWGAPPHEDIYRDQLFLITNCITDTDGKALPDVDDELHANLAEQMYSLGVYDIFNDDNVSDEQWASWQIERSIHNIKTWIIKLHSKQTDKAGQPYVQHPLRVHMRLQKLFPDADEDVRHAALLHDVIEDCGITSQELRERGYSDKTIHIVEAVTKQADDGLTYKQRIQLLAKTGPLGAIQVKLCDLLDNTDPERLKSLPPEKAASLSKRYSKAIEILQSHLDNSD
;
A
#
# COMPACT_ATOMS: atom_id res chain seq x y z
N MET A 1 -26.71 6.43 8.40
CA MET A 1 -26.84 7.14 7.11
C MET A 1 -25.45 7.27 6.53
N ILE A 2 -25.18 6.50 5.49
CA ILE A 2 -23.87 6.46 4.85
C ILE A 2 -23.67 7.76 4.07
N SER A 3 -22.58 8.47 4.37
CA SER A 3 -22.11 9.57 3.55
C SER A 3 -20.81 9.16 2.88
N ILE A 4 -20.63 9.59 1.63
CA ILE A 4 -19.42 9.40 0.84
C ILE A 4 -18.85 10.78 0.54
N THR A 5 -17.66 11.07 1.07
CA THR A 5 -16.93 12.29 0.73
C THR A 5 -15.86 11.95 -0.30
N ARG A 6 -15.94 12.60 -1.47
CA ARG A 6 -14.87 12.55 -2.48
C ARG A 6 -13.62 13.19 -1.90
N THR A 7 -12.50 12.47 -1.95
CA THR A 7 -11.19 13.08 -1.72
C THR A 7 -10.55 13.49 -3.06
N GLU A 8 -9.39 14.16 -3.03
CA GLU A 8 -8.69 14.59 -4.25
C GLU A 8 -8.21 13.43 -5.14
N TYR A 9 -8.27 12.20 -4.61
CA TYR A 9 -7.95 10.96 -5.29
C TYR A 9 -9.23 10.11 -5.32
N ALA A 10 -9.28 9.04 -6.11
CA ALA A 10 -10.48 8.20 -6.25
C ALA A 10 -10.84 7.37 -4.98
N PHE A 11 -10.82 8.00 -3.80
CA PHE A 11 -11.26 7.44 -2.53
C PHE A 11 -12.59 8.03 -2.10
N ALA A 12 -13.24 7.24 -1.25
CA ALA A 12 -14.44 7.57 -0.52
C ALA A 12 -14.24 7.13 0.93
N THR A 13 -14.73 7.93 1.89
CA THR A 13 -14.93 7.45 3.25
C THR A 13 -16.36 6.93 3.38
N ILE A 14 -16.58 5.75 3.97
CA ILE A 14 -17.92 5.30 4.39
C ILE A 14 -18.10 5.69 5.85
N ASP A 15 -18.92 6.71 6.09
CA ASP A 15 -19.37 7.03 7.46
C ASP A 15 -20.56 6.14 7.83
N ALA A 16 -20.32 5.10 8.63
CA ALA A 16 -21.33 4.12 9.04
C ALA A 16 -21.22 3.85 10.54
N SER A 17 -22.36 3.62 11.20
CA SER A 17 -22.37 3.12 12.58
C SER A 17 -21.72 1.74 12.66
N THR A 18 -21.23 1.35 13.84
CA THR A 18 -20.66 0.01 14.07
C THR A 18 -21.60 -1.10 13.63
N ARG A 19 -22.91 -0.93 13.85
CA ARG A 19 -23.93 -1.91 13.45
C ARG A 19 -24.05 -1.99 11.92
N GLU A 20 -24.09 -0.87 11.23
CA GLU A 20 -24.12 -0.81 9.76
C GLU A 20 -22.84 -1.45 9.18
N TRP A 21 -21.67 -1.13 9.72
CA TRP A 21 -20.40 -1.67 9.24
C TRP A 21 -20.27 -3.18 9.41
N GLU A 22 -20.65 -3.74 10.56
CA GLU A 22 -20.63 -5.19 10.77
C GLU A 22 -21.61 -5.90 9.82
N ALA A 23 -22.76 -5.29 9.51
CA ALA A 23 -23.66 -5.81 8.49
C ALA A 23 -23.02 -5.78 7.10
N ILE A 24 -22.35 -4.69 6.72
CA ILE A 24 -21.61 -4.59 5.44
C ILE A 24 -20.53 -5.69 5.36
N LYS A 25 -19.76 -5.91 6.42
CA LYS A 25 -18.75 -6.97 6.49
C LYS A 25 -19.36 -8.35 6.30
N ALA A 26 -20.48 -8.63 6.98
CA ALA A 26 -21.19 -9.90 6.85
C ALA A 26 -21.72 -10.11 5.41
N ILE A 27 -22.28 -9.07 4.78
CA ILE A 27 -22.74 -9.09 3.39
C ILE A 27 -21.57 -9.39 2.42
N VAL A 28 -20.47 -8.65 2.54
CA VAL A 28 -19.29 -8.85 1.67
C VAL A 28 -18.71 -10.26 1.84
N ARG A 29 -18.62 -10.75 3.09
CA ARG A 29 -18.18 -12.12 3.38
C ARG A 29 -19.12 -13.16 2.78
N TYR A 30 -20.42 -12.96 2.87
CA TYR A 30 -21.42 -13.82 2.25
C TYR A 30 -21.22 -13.88 0.73
N CYS A 31 -21.06 -12.73 0.08
CA CYS A 31 -20.82 -12.65 -1.36
C CYS A 31 -19.52 -13.34 -1.77
N ALA A 32 -18.43 -13.17 -1.01
CA ALA A 32 -17.16 -13.84 -1.27
C ALA A 32 -17.29 -15.38 -1.21
N ASN A 33 -18.03 -15.89 -0.22
CA ASN A 33 -18.25 -17.33 -0.03
C ASN A 33 -19.26 -17.94 -1.01
N ASN A 34 -20.18 -17.13 -1.54
CA ASN A 34 -21.27 -17.57 -2.42
C ASN A 34 -21.17 -16.98 -3.82
N TYR A 35 -19.98 -16.56 -4.25
CA TYR A 35 -19.75 -15.79 -5.48
C TYR A 35 -20.40 -16.39 -6.74
N ARG A 36 -20.41 -17.71 -6.89
CA ARG A 36 -21.03 -18.39 -8.05
C ARG A 36 -22.56 -18.38 -8.04
N ASN A 37 -23.17 -18.02 -6.90
CA ASN A 37 -24.62 -17.95 -6.69
C ASN A 37 -25.14 -16.50 -6.66
N THR A 38 -24.30 -15.52 -6.98
CA THR A 38 -24.65 -14.10 -7.06
C THR A 38 -24.53 -13.60 -8.50
N GLU A 39 -25.19 -12.50 -8.86
CA GLU A 39 -25.02 -11.89 -10.19
C GLU A 39 -23.73 -11.04 -10.26
N LEU A 40 -22.97 -10.95 -9.15
CA LEU A 40 -21.69 -10.26 -9.07
C LEU A 40 -20.68 -10.77 -10.10
N LEU A 41 -20.80 -12.05 -10.50
CA LEU A 41 -19.91 -12.63 -11.49
C LEU A 41 -20.01 -11.95 -12.86
N TYR A 42 -21.13 -11.27 -13.15
CA TYR A 42 -21.33 -10.49 -14.38
C TYR A 42 -21.14 -8.98 -14.20
N ARG A 43 -21.16 -8.47 -12.96
CA ARG A 43 -21.18 -7.03 -12.67
C ARG A 43 -19.83 -6.44 -12.25
N ILE A 44 -18.91 -7.25 -11.74
CA ILE A 44 -17.59 -6.78 -11.31
C ILE A 44 -16.69 -6.49 -12.54
N PRO A 45 -16.14 -5.27 -12.68
CA PRO A 45 -15.25 -4.95 -13.80
C PRO A 45 -13.95 -5.75 -13.82
N GLY A 46 -13.46 -6.08 -15.03
CA GLY A 46 -12.17 -6.74 -15.28
C GLY A 46 -12.29 -8.20 -15.72
N PRO A 47 -11.15 -8.91 -15.90
CA PRO A 47 -11.11 -10.32 -16.33
C PRO A 47 -11.84 -11.24 -15.35
N GLU A 48 -12.62 -12.19 -15.86
CA GLU A 48 -13.49 -13.07 -15.07
C GLU A 48 -12.73 -13.84 -13.99
N GLU A 49 -11.56 -14.37 -14.35
CA GLU A 49 -10.69 -15.15 -13.48
C GLU A 49 -10.16 -14.36 -12.28
N GLN A 50 -10.18 -13.03 -12.32
CA GLN A 50 -9.68 -12.17 -11.24
C GLN A 50 -10.81 -11.60 -10.35
N ARG A 51 -12.08 -11.71 -10.77
CA ARG A 51 -13.21 -11.05 -10.09
C ARG A 51 -13.46 -11.63 -8.70
N LEU A 52 -13.36 -12.95 -8.53
CA LEU A 52 -13.49 -13.62 -7.22
C LEU A 52 -12.39 -13.17 -6.27
N ASP A 53 -11.15 -13.14 -6.73
CA ASP A 53 -9.99 -12.76 -5.92
C ASP A 53 -10.10 -11.32 -5.41
N LYS A 54 -10.66 -10.40 -6.21
CA LYS A 54 -10.98 -9.03 -5.76
C LYS A 54 -11.95 -9.03 -4.58
N LEU A 55 -12.99 -9.86 -4.64
CA LEU A 55 -14.00 -9.96 -3.60
C LEU A 55 -13.47 -10.63 -2.33
N GLN A 56 -12.66 -11.68 -2.46
CA GLN A 56 -11.98 -12.33 -1.33
C GLN A 56 -10.98 -11.38 -0.67
N SER A 57 -10.18 -10.67 -1.48
CA SER A 57 -9.22 -9.68 -0.99
C SER A 57 -9.91 -8.54 -0.22
N LEU A 58 -11.05 -8.05 -0.73
CA LEU A 58 -11.87 -7.06 -0.03
C LEU A 58 -12.37 -7.61 1.31
N SER A 59 -12.95 -8.82 1.33
CA SER A 59 -13.43 -9.45 2.56
C SER A 59 -12.33 -9.59 3.61
N GLU A 60 -11.14 -10.06 3.22
CA GLU A 60 -9.98 -10.16 4.11
C GLU A 60 -9.53 -8.80 4.63
N MET A 61 -9.53 -7.77 3.78
CA MET A 61 -9.14 -6.42 4.14
C MET A 61 -10.09 -5.84 5.18
N MET A 62 -11.40 -5.98 4.96
CA MET A 62 -12.43 -5.55 5.90
C MET A 62 -12.34 -6.24 7.26
N ASP A 63 -11.91 -7.51 7.30
CA ASP A 63 -11.82 -8.30 8.53
C ASP A 63 -10.51 -8.11 9.30
N HIS A 64 -9.39 -7.91 8.60
CA HIS A 64 -8.05 -7.99 9.19
C HIS A 64 -7.22 -6.72 9.10
N VAL A 65 -7.57 -5.81 8.18
CA VAL A 65 -6.81 -4.57 7.95
C VAL A 65 -7.60 -3.37 8.48
N TRP A 66 -8.88 -3.29 8.16
CA TRP A 66 -9.75 -2.16 8.43
C TRP A 66 -10.37 -2.16 9.84
N GLY A 67 -10.67 -3.33 10.40
CA GLY A 67 -11.18 -3.42 11.78
C GLY A 67 -12.53 -2.73 11.98
N ALA A 68 -12.66 -1.92 13.04
CA ALA A 68 -13.89 -1.22 13.43
C ALA A 68 -13.96 0.19 12.81
N PRO A 69 -15.14 0.66 12.35
CA PRO A 69 -15.29 1.90 11.59
C PRO A 69 -15.13 3.13 12.51
N PRO A 70 -14.62 4.30 12.05
CA PRO A 70 -15.42 5.17 11.14
C PRO A 70 -14.67 6.01 10.08
N HIS A 71 -13.34 5.93 9.92
CA HIS A 71 -12.63 6.78 8.96
C HIS A 71 -11.48 6.05 8.28
N GLU A 72 -11.82 5.35 7.19
CA GLU A 72 -10.83 4.75 6.31
C GLU A 72 -11.13 5.10 4.86
N ASP A 73 -10.08 5.45 4.13
CA ASP A 73 -10.15 5.74 2.71
C ASP A 73 -10.36 4.44 1.93
N ILE A 74 -11.53 4.30 1.32
CA ILE A 74 -11.92 3.15 0.49
C ILE A 74 -11.76 3.55 -0.96
N TYR A 75 -11.13 2.70 -1.76
CA TYR A 75 -10.98 2.97 -3.20
C TYR A 75 -12.32 2.91 -3.94
N ARG A 76 -12.41 3.65 -5.03
CA ARG A 76 -13.50 3.57 -6.02
C ARG A 76 -13.95 2.14 -6.28
N ASP A 77 -13.05 1.24 -6.66
CA ASP A 77 -13.40 -0.14 -7.01
C ASP A 77 -13.83 -0.98 -5.80
N GLN A 78 -13.26 -0.72 -4.62
CA GLN A 78 -13.71 -1.34 -3.37
C GLN A 78 -15.11 -0.84 -2.98
N LEU A 79 -15.38 0.45 -3.10
CA LEU A 79 -16.70 1.03 -2.89
C LEU A 79 -17.71 0.47 -3.90
N PHE A 80 -17.33 0.34 -5.18
CA PHE A 80 -18.15 -0.33 -6.18
C PHE A 80 -18.43 -1.79 -5.83
N LEU A 81 -17.43 -2.52 -5.36
CA LEU A 81 -17.59 -3.92 -4.91
C LEU A 81 -18.54 -4.01 -3.72
N ILE A 82 -18.37 -3.16 -2.70
CA ILE A 82 -19.26 -3.08 -1.53
C ILE A 82 -20.70 -2.79 -1.98
N THR A 83 -20.87 -1.78 -2.84
CA THR A 83 -22.17 -1.35 -3.37
C THR A 83 -22.86 -2.48 -4.13
N ASN A 84 -22.13 -3.17 -5.01
CA ASN A 84 -22.66 -4.29 -5.76
C ASN A 84 -23.00 -5.46 -4.83
N CYS A 85 -22.21 -5.74 -3.79
CA CYS A 85 -22.53 -6.79 -2.82
C CYS A 85 -23.86 -6.50 -2.11
N ILE A 86 -24.04 -5.29 -1.59
CA ILE A 86 -25.25 -4.89 -0.85
C ILE A 86 -26.48 -4.92 -1.76
N THR A 87 -26.38 -4.40 -2.98
CA THR A 87 -27.51 -4.29 -3.92
C THR A 87 -27.84 -5.61 -4.61
N ASP A 88 -26.86 -6.48 -4.90
CA ASP A 88 -27.12 -7.84 -5.42
C ASP A 88 -27.85 -8.72 -4.41
N THR A 89 -27.58 -8.52 -3.12
CA THR A 89 -28.23 -9.30 -2.08
C THR A 89 -29.56 -8.72 -1.61
N ASP A 90 -29.96 -7.54 -2.07
CA ASP A 90 -31.22 -6.90 -1.66
C ASP A 90 -32.43 -7.86 -1.79
N GLY A 91 -33.21 -7.96 -0.71
CA GLY A 91 -34.32 -8.90 -0.57
C GLY A 91 -33.94 -10.37 -0.34
N LYS A 92 -32.66 -10.73 -0.22
CA LYS A 92 -32.19 -12.07 0.17
C LYS A 92 -32.01 -12.15 1.68
N ALA A 93 -32.45 -13.25 2.29
CA ALA A 93 -32.16 -13.53 3.69
C ALA A 93 -30.67 -13.88 3.85
N LEU A 94 -29.96 -13.14 4.71
CA LEU A 94 -28.52 -13.29 4.91
C LEU A 94 -28.20 -13.76 6.34
N PRO A 95 -27.19 -14.63 6.53
CA PRO A 95 -26.74 -15.03 7.87
C PRO A 95 -26.24 -13.82 8.66
N ASP A 96 -26.68 -13.70 9.92
CA ASP A 96 -26.22 -12.69 10.88
C ASP A 96 -26.42 -11.22 10.44
N VAL A 97 -27.33 -10.99 9.49
CA VAL A 97 -27.73 -9.65 9.03
C VAL A 97 -29.23 -9.48 9.19
N ASP A 98 -29.64 -8.38 9.82
CA ASP A 98 -31.04 -8.01 10.00
C ASP A 98 -31.64 -7.51 8.67
N ASP A 99 -32.79 -8.08 8.26
CA ASP A 99 -33.40 -7.81 6.95
C ASP A 99 -33.77 -6.32 6.78
N GLU A 100 -34.28 -5.68 7.84
CA GLU A 100 -34.63 -4.26 7.82
C GLU A 100 -33.37 -3.38 7.68
N LEU A 101 -32.30 -3.71 8.42
CA LEU A 101 -31.01 -3.05 8.27
C LEU A 101 -30.43 -3.21 6.85
N HIS A 102 -30.52 -4.40 6.27
CA HIS A 102 -30.03 -4.64 4.92
C HIS A 102 -30.82 -3.86 3.86
N ALA A 103 -32.15 -3.88 3.92
CA ALA A 103 -33.00 -3.10 3.02
C ALA A 103 -32.66 -1.59 3.11
N ASN A 104 -32.46 -1.07 4.32
CA ASN A 104 -32.03 0.31 4.53
C ASN A 104 -30.64 0.61 3.95
N LEU A 105 -29.70 -0.35 4.03
CA LEU A 105 -28.38 -0.21 3.40
C LEU A 105 -28.49 -0.21 1.87
N ALA A 106 -29.30 -1.08 1.29
CA ALA A 106 -29.52 -1.14 -0.15
C ALA A 106 -30.15 0.15 -0.69
N GLU A 107 -31.19 0.67 -0.03
CA GLU A 107 -31.81 1.96 -0.39
C GLU A 107 -30.80 3.11 -0.33
N GLN A 108 -29.98 3.16 0.71
CA GLN A 108 -28.89 4.14 0.82
C GLN A 108 -27.90 4.01 -0.34
N MET A 109 -27.46 2.79 -0.70
CA MET A 109 -26.55 2.56 -1.83
C MET A 109 -27.15 3.01 -3.17
N TYR A 110 -28.44 2.77 -3.41
CA TYR A 110 -29.11 3.25 -4.63
C TYR A 110 -29.17 4.78 -4.69
N SER A 111 -29.46 5.43 -3.56
CA SER A 111 -29.55 6.90 -3.50
C SER A 111 -28.21 7.62 -3.55
N LEU A 112 -27.11 6.96 -3.16
CA LEU A 112 -25.76 7.52 -3.19
C LEU A 112 -25.22 7.71 -4.61
N GLY A 113 -25.78 7.03 -5.61
CA GLY A 113 -25.37 7.19 -7.01
C GLY A 113 -23.88 6.90 -7.20
N VAL A 114 -23.37 5.80 -6.63
CA VAL A 114 -21.93 5.46 -6.62
C VAL A 114 -21.27 5.48 -8.01
N TYR A 115 -22.04 5.17 -9.05
CA TYR A 115 -21.61 5.31 -10.45
C TYR A 115 -21.33 6.76 -10.85
N ASP A 116 -22.09 7.72 -10.32
CA ASP A 116 -21.97 9.15 -10.58
C ASP A 116 -21.02 9.87 -9.60
N ILE A 117 -20.63 9.21 -8.50
CA ILE A 117 -19.67 9.77 -7.52
C ILE A 117 -18.31 10.05 -8.19
N PHE A 118 -17.92 9.19 -9.13
CA PHE A 118 -16.70 9.35 -9.90
C PHE A 118 -17.08 9.80 -11.31
N ASN A 119 -16.88 11.09 -11.60
CA ASN A 119 -17.14 11.68 -12.91
C ASN A 119 -16.04 11.28 -13.90
N ASP A 120 -15.97 9.99 -14.23
CA ASP A 120 -14.95 9.37 -15.08
C ASP A 120 -14.88 10.05 -16.47
N ASP A 121 -16.02 10.52 -16.97
CA ASP A 121 -16.14 11.20 -18.28
C ASP A 121 -15.38 12.53 -18.36
N ASN A 122 -14.98 13.11 -17.22
CA ASN A 122 -14.25 14.38 -17.14
C ASN A 122 -12.87 14.27 -16.46
N VAL A 123 -12.36 13.05 -16.27
CA VAL A 123 -11.01 12.82 -15.75
C VAL A 123 -9.99 12.97 -16.89
N SER A 124 -8.96 13.80 -16.70
CA SER A 124 -7.87 13.88 -17.68
C SER A 124 -7.00 12.62 -17.65
N ASP A 125 -6.28 12.34 -18.74
CA ASP A 125 -5.33 11.22 -18.79
C ASP A 125 -4.28 11.31 -17.66
N GLU A 126 -3.83 12.53 -17.31
CA GLU A 126 -2.89 12.75 -16.20
C GLU A 126 -3.51 12.44 -14.84
N GLN A 127 -4.77 12.85 -14.61
CA GLN A 127 -5.48 12.54 -13.36
C GLN A 127 -5.71 11.04 -13.22
N TRP A 128 -6.09 10.37 -14.31
CA TRP A 128 -6.26 8.92 -14.33
C TRP A 128 -4.94 8.20 -14.02
N ALA A 129 -3.84 8.60 -14.65
CA ALA A 129 -2.52 8.03 -14.40
C ALA A 129 -2.09 8.22 -12.94
N SER A 130 -2.29 9.42 -12.38
CA SER A 130 -2.01 9.71 -10.96
C SER A 130 -2.78 8.79 -10.01
N TRP A 131 -4.07 8.55 -10.28
CA TRP A 131 -4.88 7.65 -9.47
C TRP A 131 -4.42 6.19 -9.54
N GLN A 132 -3.99 5.72 -10.72
CA GLN A 132 -3.43 4.36 -10.85
C GLN A 132 -2.16 4.20 -10.02
N ILE A 133 -1.27 5.20 -10.03
CA ILE A 133 -0.04 5.22 -9.23
C ILE A 133 -0.37 5.16 -7.73
N GLU A 134 -1.27 6.03 -7.24
CA GLU A 134 -1.64 6.07 -5.82
C GLU A 134 -2.28 4.76 -5.35
N ARG A 135 -3.14 4.16 -6.19
CA ARG A 135 -3.73 2.85 -5.93
C ARG A 135 -2.67 1.75 -5.85
N SER A 136 -1.72 1.74 -6.78
CA SER A 136 -0.60 0.81 -6.77
C SER A 136 0.22 0.94 -5.48
N ILE A 137 0.55 2.17 -5.11
CA ILE A 137 1.27 2.51 -3.87
C ILE A 137 0.55 1.95 -2.64
N HIS A 138 -0.77 2.11 -2.54
CA HIS A 138 -1.50 1.57 -1.40
C HIS A 138 -1.59 0.05 -1.39
N ASN A 139 -1.79 -0.58 -2.54
CA ASN A 139 -1.77 -2.05 -2.62
C ASN A 139 -0.43 -2.58 -2.09
N ILE A 140 0.68 -1.91 -2.42
CA ILE A 140 1.99 -2.20 -1.85
C ILE A 140 1.97 -2.00 -0.33
N LYS A 141 1.49 -0.85 0.18
CA LYS A 141 1.40 -0.57 1.62
C LYS A 141 0.67 -1.70 2.37
N THR A 142 -0.49 -2.11 1.90
CA THR A 142 -1.27 -3.22 2.51
C THR A 142 -0.50 -4.53 2.48
N TRP A 143 0.20 -4.82 1.39
CA TRP A 143 1.01 -6.03 1.29
C TRP A 143 2.22 -6.03 2.23
N ILE A 144 2.98 -4.93 2.29
CA ILE A 144 4.15 -4.83 3.19
C ILE A 144 3.75 -4.84 4.67
N ILE A 145 2.56 -4.33 5.02
CA ILE A 145 1.98 -4.49 6.37
C ILE A 145 1.83 -5.97 6.72
N LYS A 146 1.29 -6.78 5.80
CA LYS A 146 1.16 -8.23 6.01
C LYS A 146 2.54 -8.89 6.13
N LEU A 147 3.49 -8.56 5.24
CA LEU A 147 4.83 -9.15 5.23
C LEU A 147 5.62 -8.85 6.52
N HIS A 148 5.63 -7.60 6.96
CA HIS A 148 6.38 -7.16 8.14
C HIS A 148 5.59 -7.31 9.46
N SER A 149 4.41 -7.95 9.45
CA SER A 149 3.49 -8.02 10.60
C SER A 149 4.11 -8.63 11.87
N LYS A 150 5.13 -9.48 11.74
CA LYS A 150 5.83 -10.14 12.85
C LYS A 150 7.19 -9.51 13.17
N GLN A 151 7.54 -8.41 12.53
CA GLN A 151 8.84 -7.76 12.66
C GLN A 151 8.74 -6.49 13.49
N THR A 152 9.77 -6.27 14.31
CA THR A 152 9.94 -5.02 15.06
C THR A 152 11.27 -4.37 14.71
N ASP A 153 11.29 -3.05 14.75
CA ASP A 153 12.51 -2.28 14.54
C ASP A 153 13.42 -2.32 15.78
N LYS A 154 14.59 -1.68 15.68
CA LYS A 154 15.59 -1.64 16.76
C LYS A 154 15.10 -0.90 18.02
N ALA A 155 14.03 -0.14 17.94
CA ALA A 155 13.37 0.57 19.04
C ALA A 155 12.11 -0.16 19.54
N GLY A 156 11.82 -1.36 19.03
CA GLY A 156 10.68 -2.18 19.42
C GLY A 156 9.34 -1.75 18.79
N GLN A 157 9.35 -0.84 17.81
CA GLN A 157 8.15 -0.42 17.07
C GLN A 157 7.86 -1.38 15.90
N PRO A 158 6.61 -1.47 15.39
CA PRO A 158 6.30 -2.27 14.21
C PRO A 158 7.17 -1.89 13.02
N TYR A 159 7.85 -2.87 12.41
CA TYR A 159 8.85 -2.60 11.36
C TYR A 159 8.26 -1.87 10.15
N VAL A 160 7.00 -2.17 9.80
CA VAL A 160 6.34 -1.56 8.63
C VAL A 160 6.34 -0.03 8.62
N GLN A 161 6.44 0.60 9.79
CA GLN A 161 6.56 2.06 9.86
C GLN A 161 7.81 2.58 9.15
N HIS A 162 8.88 1.79 9.07
CA HIS A 162 10.13 2.18 8.41
C HIS A 162 9.96 2.36 6.89
N PRO A 163 9.56 1.34 6.09
CA PRO A 163 9.31 1.53 4.67
C PRO A 163 8.32 2.66 4.34
N LEU A 164 7.29 2.86 5.18
CA LEU A 164 6.36 3.97 5.03
C LEU A 164 7.03 5.34 5.19
N ARG A 165 7.87 5.51 6.23
CA ARG A 165 8.64 6.76 6.41
C ARG A 165 9.69 6.97 5.32
N VAL A 166 10.34 5.90 4.85
CA VAL A 166 11.28 5.97 3.72
C VAL A 166 10.58 6.49 2.46
N HIS A 167 9.40 5.95 2.15
CA HIS A 167 8.58 6.43 1.04
C HIS A 167 8.16 7.90 1.21
N MET A 168 7.71 8.32 2.39
CA MET A 168 7.36 9.72 2.66
C MET A 168 8.57 10.66 2.50
N ARG A 169 9.76 10.23 2.94
CA ARG A 169 11.01 10.99 2.74
C ARG A 169 11.38 11.09 1.27
N LEU A 170 11.22 10.01 0.51
CA LEU A 170 11.45 10.01 -0.94
C LEU A 170 10.56 11.05 -1.62
N GLN A 171 9.26 11.05 -1.34
CA GLN A 171 8.32 12.03 -1.92
C GLN A 171 8.70 13.48 -1.60
N LYS A 172 9.24 13.73 -0.39
CA LYS A 172 9.65 15.06 0.03
C LYS A 172 10.96 15.53 -0.60
N LEU A 173 11.95 14.64 -0.70
CA LEU A 173 13.30 14.98 -1.18
C LEU A 173 13.43 14.88 -2.69
N PHE A 174 12.65 13.99 -3.32
CA PHE A 174 12.67 13.68 -4.74
C PHE A 174 11.23 13.69 -5.27
N PRO A 175 10.57 14.85 -5.34
CA PRO A 175 9.17 14.95 -5.80
C PRO A 175 8.99 14.41 -7.22
N ASP A 176 10.02 14.56 -8.06
CA ASP A 176 10.05 14.09 -9.45
C ASP A 176 10.42 12.60 -9.60
N ALA A 177 10.63 11.88 -8.49
CA ALA A 177 10.87 10.44 -8.53
C ALA A 177 9.64 9.73 -9.13
N ASP A 178 9.90 8.95 -10.19
CA ASP A 178 8.87 8.20 -10.88
C ASP A 178 8.28 7.06 -10.02
N GLU A 179 7.22 6.46 -10.56
CA GLU A 179 6.47 5.38 -9.90
C GLU A 179 7.37 4.20 -9.51
N ASP A 180 8.33 3.81 -10.35
CA ASP A 180 9.18 2.66 -10.06
C ASP A 180 10.04 2.87 -8.81
N VAL A 181 10.55 4.09 -8.63
CA VAL A 181 11.34 4.48 -7.44
C VAL A 181 10.45 4.53 -6.20
N ARG A 182 9.22 5.04 -6.33
CA ARG A 182 8.24 5.10 -5.24
C ARG A 182 7.84 3.71 -4.76
N HIS A 183 7.62 2.78 -5.70
CA HIS A 183 7.40 1.36 -5.41
C HIS A 183 8.60 0.74 -4.71
N ALA A 184 9.81 0.96 -5.24
CA ALA A 184 11.02 0.40 -4.67
C ALA A 184 11.27 0.91 -3.24
N ALA A 185 10.96 2.16 -2.91
CA ALA A 185 11.06 2.68 -1.55
C ALA A 185 10.20 1.91 -0.54
N LEU A 186 8.99 1.50 -0.93
CA LEU A 186 8.13 0.68 -0.08
C LEU A 186 8.58 -0.78 0.00
N LEU A 187 9.19 -1.29 -1.08
CA LEU A 187 9.60 -2.69 -1.22
C LEU A 187 11.05 -2.95 -0.77
N HIS A 188 11.84 -1.93 -0.44
CA HIS A 188 13.30 -2.04 -0.39
C HIS A 188 13.85 -3.14 0.53
N ASP A 189 13.13 -3.50 1.59
CA ASP A 189 13.54 -4.53 2.55
C ASP A 189 12.82 -5.87 2.38
N VAL A 190 11.84 -6.00 1.47
CA VAL A 190 11.03 -7.23 1.40
C VAL A 190 11.86 -8.44 0.98
N ILE A 191 12.90 -8.23 0.17
CA ILE A 191 13.84 -9.29 -0.22
C ILE A 191 14.77 -9.64 0.94
N GLU A 192 15.27 -8.63 1.68
CA GLU A 192 16.23 -8.84 2.77
C GLU A 192 15.56 -9.49 4.00
N ASP A 193 14.36 -9.03 4.36
CA ASP A 193 13.77 -9.31 5.68
C ASP A 193 12.49 -10.16 5.62
N CYS A 194 11.83 -10.28 4.46
CA CYS A 194 10.53 -10.96 4.36
C CYS A 194 10.58 -12.29 3.58
N GLY A 195 11.75 -12.69 3.07
CA GLY A 195 11.90 -13.92 2.29
C GLY A 195 11.23 -13.88 0.92
N ILE A 196 10.91 -12.68 0.42
CA ILE A 196 10.37 -12.47 -0.92
C ILE A 196 11.51 -12.51 -1.95
N THR A 197 11.28 -13.15 -3.07
CA THR A 197 12.23 -13.21 -4.19
C THR A 197 11.91 -12.16 -5.26
N SER A 198 12.92 -11.76 -6.04
CA SER A 198 12.72 -10.92 -7.23
C SER A 198 11.74 -11.54 -8.23
N GLN A 199 11.68 -12.88 -8.29
CA GLN A 199 10.73 -13.60 -9.13
C GLN A 199 9.29 -13.42 -8.65
N GLU A 200 9.03 -13.49 -7.35
CA GLU A 200 7.70 -13.20 -6.79
C GLU A 200 7.27 -11.74 -6.99
N LEU A 201 8.23 -10.80 -6.99
CA LEU A 201 7.93 -9.41 -7.35
C LEU A 201 7.50 -9.31 -8.82
N ARG A 202 8.19 -10.02 -9.72
CA ARG A 202 7.81 -10.06 -11.15
C ARG A 202 6.44 -10.71 -11.36
N GLU A 203 6.14 -11.79 -10.66
CA GLU A 203 4.85 -12.48 -10.71
C GLU A 203 3.69 -11.60 -10.18
N ARG A 204 3.99 -10.67 -9.27
CA ARG A 204 3.06 -9.63 -8.81
C ARG A 204 2.90 -8.45 -9.78
N GLY A 205 3.64 -8.44 -10.88
CA GLY A 205 3.54 -7.42 -11.92
C GLY A 205 4.37 -6.16 -11.68
N TYR A 206 5.32 -6.17 -10.75
CA TYR A 206 6.26 -5.04 -10.64
C TYR A 206 7.19 -5.00 -11.86
N SER A 207 7.50 -3.78 -12.31
CA SER A 207 8.38 -3.57 -13.45
C SER A 207 9.80 -4.08 -13.17
N ASP A 208 10.53 -4.47 -14.23
CA ASP A 208 11.94 -4.84 -14.08
C ASP A 208 12.78 -3.70 -13.50
N LYS A 209 12.37 -2.44 -13.71
CA LYS A 209 13.04 -1.27 -13.13
C LYS A 209 12.83 -1.18 -11.62
N THR A 210 11.60 -1.36 -11.12
CA THR A 210 11.35 -1.46 -9.67
C THR A 210 12.18 -2.59 -9.06
N ILE A 211 12.15 -3.77 -9.66
CA ILE A 211 12.88 -4.95 -9.17
C ILE A 211 14.38 -4.68 -9.13
N HIS A 212 14.94 -4.11 -10.20
CA HIS A 212 16.35 -3.76 -10.27
C HIS A 212 16.78 -2.76 -9.19
N ILE A 213 15.93 -1.77 -8.87
CA ILE A 213 16.18 -0.82 -7.77
C ILE A 213 16.19 -1.55 -6.44
N VAL A 214 15.19 -2.41 -6.16
CA VAL A 214 15.09 -3.19 -4.91
C VAL A 214 16.31 -4.10 -4.75
N GLU A 215 16.72 -4.81 -5.81
CA GLU A 215 17.92 -5.66 -5.80
C GLU A 215 19.19 -4.87 -5.52
N ALA A 216 19.33 -3.66 -6.09
CA ALA A 216 20.50 -2.82 -5.92
C ALA A 216 20.65 -2.29 -4.47
N VAL A 217 19.54 -2.12 -3.74
CA VAL A 217 19.56 -1.68 -2.34
C VAL A 217 19.52 -2.82 -1.33
N THR A 218 19.22 -4.05 -1.78
CA THR A 218 19.22 -5.28 -0.97
C THR A 218 20.65 -5.71 -0.64
N LYS A 219 20.92 -6.00 0.63
CA LYS A 219 22.25 -6.46 1.04
C LYS A 219 22.51 -7.91 0.62
N GLN A 220 23.45 -8.10 -0.30
CA GLN A 220 23.98 -9.43 -0.64
C GLN A 220 24.93 -9.92 0.46
N ALA A 221 24.66 -11.07 1.09
CA ALA A 221 25.48 -11.58 2.19
C ALA A 221 26.87 -12.06 1.74
N ASP A 222 27.00 -12.54 0.50
CA ASP A 222 28.13 -13.35 0.03
C ASP A 222 29.05 -12.66 -0.99
N ASP A 223 28.90 -11.35 -1.21
CA ASP A 223 29.69 -10.62 -2.23
C ASP A 223 31.13 -10.23 -1.78
N GLY A 224 31.49 -10.48 -0.52
CA GLY A 224 32.79 -10.13 0.06
C GLY A 224 33.04 -8.61 0.22
N LEU A 225 32.06 -7.76 -0.06
CA LEU A 225 32.18 -6.31 0.02
C LEU A 225 31.89 -5.79 1.43
N THR A 226 32.74 -4.87 1.90
CA THR A 226 32.42 -4.09 3.10
C THR A 226 31.23 -3.17 2.86
N TYR A 227 30.54 -2.76 3.92
CA TYR A 227 29.44 -1.80 3.83
C TYR A 227 29.81 -0.51 3.07
N LYS A 228 31.01 0.03 3.33
CA LYS A 228 31.51 1.22 2.63
C LYS A 228 31.68 0.95 1.12
N GLN A 229 32.26 -0.19 0.75
CA GLN A 229 32.44 -0.56 -0.66
C GLN A 229 31.10 -0.73 -1.37
N ARG A 230 30.09 -1.30 -0.70
CA ARG A 230 28.72 -1.40 -1.27
C ARG A 230 28.12 -0.03 -1.55
N ILE A 231 28.21 0.90 -0.60
CA ILE A 231 27.71 2.27 -0.80
C ILE A 231 28.47 2.98 -1.94
N GLN A 232 29.79 2.82 -2.02
CA GLN A 232 30.59 3.40 -3.11
C GLN A 232 30.26 2.78 -4.47
N LEU A 233 30.01 1.47 -4.53
CA LEU A 233 29.60 0.78 -5.74
C LEU A 233 28.21 1.25 -6.17
N LEU A 234 27.25 1.31 -5.24
CA LEU A 234 25.90 1.82 -5.49
C LEU A 234 25.94 3.25 -6.03
N ALA A 235 26.73 4.13 -5.41
CA ALA A 235 26.91 5.51 -5.88
C ALA A 235 27.55 5.57 -7.28
N LYS A 236 28.41 4.61 -7.64
CA LYS A 236 29.14 4.66 -8.92
C LYS A 236 28.36 4.04 -10.08
N THR A 237 27.63 2.95 -9.83
CA THR A 237 27.04 2.10 -10.88
C THR A 237 25.58 1.76 -10.66
N GLY A 238 25.00 2.15 -9.52
CA GLY A 238 23.60 1.90 -9.21
C GLY A 238 22.67 2.79 -10.05
N PRO A 239 21.43 2.36 -10.30
CA PRO A 239 20.43 3.23 -10.89
C PRO A 239 20.13 4.40 -9.94
N LEU A 240 19.85 5.58 -10.49
CA LEU A 240 19.56 6.79 -9.70
C LEU A 240 18.50 6.55 -8.61
N GLY A 241 17.44 5.83 -8.95
CA GLY A 241 16.38 5.46 -8.00
C GLY A 241 16.89 4.67 -6.80
N ALA A 242 17.89 3.80 -6.96
CA ALA A 242 18.46 3.04 -5.84
C ALA A 242 19.30 3.92 -4.92
N ILE A 243 19.98 4.93 -5.47
CA ILE A 243 20.72 5.94 -4.70
C ILE A 243 19.74 6.78 -3.86
N GLN A 244 18.64 7.24 -4.48
CA GLN A 244 17.58 7.99 -3.82
C GLN A 244 16.93 7.18 -2.69
N VAL A 245 16.51 5.93 -2.97
CA VAL A 245 15.93 5.03 -1.97
C VAL A 245 16.90 4.76 -0.84
N LYS A 246 18.18 4.46 -1.15
CA LYS A 246 19.16 4.17 -0.11
C LYS A 246 19.46 5.39 0.75
N LEU A 247 19.50 6.58 0.18
CA LEU A 247 19.65 7.81 0.95
C LEU A 247 18.47 8.02 1.91
N CYS A 248 17.23 7.82 1.45
CA CYS A 248 16.03 7.94 2.28
C CYS A 248 16.00 6.90 3.42
N ASP A 249 16.39 5.65 3.17
CA ASP A 249 16.60 4.60 4.18
C ASP A 249 17.59 5.08 5.27
N LEU A 250 18.78 5.52 4.86
CA LEU A 250 19.80 5.97 5.80
C LEU A 250 19.35 7.18 6.62
N LEU A 251 18.66 8.13 6.00
CA LEU A 251 18.12 9.30 6.68
C LEU A 251 17.03 8.92 7.71
N ASP A 252 16.17 7.94 7.41
CA ASP A 252 15.22 7.41 8.41
C ASP A 252 15.93 6.70 9.56
N ASN A 253 16.99 5.94 9.24
CA ASN A 253 17.77 5.21 10.23
C ASN A 253 18.66 6.11 11.11
N THR A 254 18.98 7.32 10.66
CA THR A 254 19.69 8.33 11.45
C THR A 254 18.81 9.48 11.94
N ASP A 255 17.48 9.34 11.86
CA ASP A 255 16.58 10.39 12.32
C ASP A 255 16.80 10.69 13.81
N PRO A 256 17.01 11.96 14.21
CA PRO A 256 17.30 12.31 15.60
C PRO A 256 16.25 11.84 16.61
N GLU A 257 14.96 11.88 16.26
CA GLU A 257 13.90 11.43 17.17
C GLU A 257 13.91 9.90 17.33
N ARG A 258 14.26 9.16 16.28
CA ARG A 258 14.46 7.71 16.38
C ARG A 258 15.73 7.35 17.13
N LEU A 259 16.82 8.09 16.95
CA LEU A 259 18.06 7.81 17.67
C LEU A 259 17.89 7.98 19.18
N LYS A 260 17.01 8.88 19.64
CA LYS A 260 16.68 9.05 21.07
C LYS A 260 16.01 7.82 21.69
N SER A 261 15.29 7.02 20.91
CA SER A 261 14.64 5.80 21.41
C SER A 261 15.56 4.58 21.41
N LEU A 262 16.80 4.70 20.92
CA LEU A 262 17.79 3.63 20.89
C LEU A 262 18.79 3.73 22.05
N PRO A 263 19.41 2.61 22.46
CA PRO A 263 20.54 2.63 23.38
C PRO A 263 21.66 3.56 22.86
N PRO A 264 22.30 4.39 23.71
CA PRO A 264 23.28 5.39 23.29
C PRO A 264 24.42 4.85 22.42
N GLU A 265 24.93 3.66 22.75
CA GLU A 265 26.01 3.01 21.99
C GLU A 265 25.55 2.60 20.56
N LYS A 266 24.32 2.11 20.43
CA LYS A 266 23.74 1.75 19.12
C LYS A 266 23.47 3.00 18.29
N ALA A 267 22.94 4.06 18.91
CA ALA A 267 22.70 5.34 18.25
C ALA A 267 24.01 5.93 17.71
N ALA A 268 25.05 6.02 18.55
CA ALA A 268 26.36 6.56 18.15
C ALA A 268 27.03 5.74 17.02
N SER A 269 26.92 4.41 17.08
CA SER A 269 27.45 3.52 16.05
C SER A 269 26.72 3.70 14.71
N LEU A 270 25.39 3.78 14.72
CA LEU A 270 24.58 4.04 13.53
C LEU A 270 24.93 5.39 12.90
N SER A 271 24.91 6.47 13.69
CA SER A 271 25.22 7.81 13.18
C SER A 271 26.60 7.87 12.55
N LYS A 272 27.63 7.31 13.20
CA LYS A 272 29.00 7.32 12.66
C LYS A 272 29.13 6.52 11.37
N ARG A 273 28.45 5.37 11.26
CA ARG A 273 28.51 4.51 10.07
C ARG A 273 27.75 5.12 8.91
N TYR A 274 26.57 5.68 9.17
CA TYR A 274 25.66 6.14 8.14
C TYR A 274 25.92 7.57 7.69
N SER A 275 26.51 8.44 8.52
CA SER A 275 26.86 9.81 8.09
C SER A 275 27.79 9.80 6.86
N LYS A 276 28.82 8.97 6.88
CA LYS A 276 29.74 8.82 5.74
C LYS A 276 29.06 8.25 4.49
N ALA A 277 28.08 7.37 4.68
CA ALA A 277 27.35 6.79 3.55
C ALA A 277 26.40 7.82 2.93
N ILE A 278 25.72 8.61 3.77
CA ILE A 278 24.88 9.74 3.37
C ILE A 278 25.72 10.76 2.58
N GLU A 279 26.89 11.16 3.09
CA GLU A 279 27.80 12.09 2.40
C GLU A 279 28.18 11.59 1.00
N ILE A 280 28.50 10.30 0.86
CA ILE A 280 28.86 9.71 -0.45
C ILE A 280 27.68 9.77 -1.43
N LEU A 281 26.49 9.37 -0.99
CA LEU A 281 25.30 9.33 -1.86
C LEU A 281 24.83 10.75 -2.22
N GLN A 282 24.82 11.68 -1.26
CA GLN A 282 24.48 13.08 -1.50
C GLN A 282 25.45 13.74 -2.49
N SER A 283 26.76 13.58 -2.26
CA SER A 283 27.76 14.12 -3.19
C SER A 283 27.58 13.58 -4.60
N HIS A 284 27.12 12.33 -4.76
CA HIS A 284 26.86 11.79 -6.09
C HIS A 284 25.64 12.42 -6.75
N LEU A 285 24.55 12.60 -5.99
CA LEU A 285 23.33 13.26 -6.49
C LEU A 285 23.62 14.71 -6.90
N ASP A 286 24.34 15.47 -6.08
CA ASP A 286 24.69 16.88 -6.36
C ASP A 286 25.59 17.05 -7.60
N ASN A 287 26.34 16.02 -8.00
CA ASN A 287 27.22 16.04 -9.18
C ASN A 287 26.56 15.45 -10.43
N SER A 288 25.32 14.95 -10.32
CA SER A 288 24.58 14.31 -11.42
C SER A 288 23.54 15.23 -12.07
N ASP A 289 23.35 16.43 -11.50
CA ASP A 289 22.60 17.56 -12.09
C ASP A 289 23.46 18.37 -13.09
#